data_AF-A0A1N7NRS8-F1
#
_entry.id   AF-A0A1N7NRS8-F1
#
_cell.length_a   1.000
_cell.length_b   1.000
_cell.length_c   1.000
_cell.angle_alpha   90.00
_cell.angle_beta   90.00
_cell.angle_gamma   90.00
#
_symmetry.space_group_name_H-M   'P 1'
#
loop_
_entity.id
_entity.type
_entity.pdbx_description
1 polymer ?
#
loop_
_entity_poly.entity_id
_entity_poly.type
_entity_poly.pdbx_seq_one_letter_code
_entity_poly.pdbx_strand_id
1 'polypeptide(L)' 'MNHIAFQAERREDVDRTAAFLKERGIHLLYGSPGQFHSEIEYYAVFFEDPFRLKLEVVYSPPYLLNSTEAIDTGVDPES' A
#
# COMPACT_ATOMS: atom_id res chain seq x y z
N MET A 1 -0.85 11.44 -12.41
CA MET A 1 -0.22 10.18 -12.84
C MET A 1 -0.90 9.04 -12.09
N ASN A 2 -1.24 7.97 -12.79
CA ASN A 2 -1.86 6.78 -12.18
C ASN A 2 -0.78 5.94 -11.49
N HIS A 3 -1.11 5.35 -10.34
CA HIS A 3 -0.27 4.40 -9.61
C HIS A 3 -1.13 3.22 -9.14
N ILE A 4 -0.50 2.07 -8.93
CA ILE A 4 -1.16 0.88 -8.37
C ILE A 4 -0.61 0.63 -6.97
N ALA A 5 -1.52 0.47 -6.01
CA ALA A 5 -1.22 0.19 -4.62
C ALA A 5 -1.53 -1.26 -4.27
N PHE A 6 -0.56 -1.95 -3.68
CA PHE A 6 -0.72 -3.25 -3.08
C PHE A 6 -0.76 -3.10 -1.56
N GLN A 7 -1.88 -3.46 -0.95
CA GLN A 7 -2.02 -3.43 0.49
C GLN A 7 -1.20 -4.56 1.12
N ALA A 8 -0.31 -4.21 2.04
CA ALA A 8 0.38 -5.11 2.94
C ALA A 8 -0.50 -5.41 4.17
N GLU A 9 -0.42 -6.64 4.67
CA GLU A 9 -1.11 -7.04 5.90
C GLU A 9 -0.40 -6.50 7.15
N ARG A 10 0.93 -6.38 7.08
CA ARG A 10 1.76 -5.89 8.18
C ARG A 10 2.80 -4.90 7.70
N ARG A 11 3.20 -3.99 8.59
CA ARG A 11 4.25 -3.01 8.33
C ARG A 11 5.57 -3.66 7.90
N GLU A 12 5.92 -4.80 8.49
CA GLU A 12 7.16 -5.52 8.17
C GLU A 12 7.15 -6.09 6.74
N ASP A 13 5.98 -6.29 6.12
CA ASP A 13 5.88 -6.76 4.74
C ASP A 13 6.35 -5.67 3.76
N VAL A 14 6.15 -4.40 4.12
CA VAL A 14 6.67 -3.23 3.39
C VAL A 14 8.20 -3.19 3.49
N ASP A 15 8.76 -3.43 4.67
CA ASP A 15 10.21 -3.50 4.88
C ASP A 15 10.85 -4.66 4.10
N ARG A 16 10.23 -5.85 4.13
CA ARG A 16 10.70 -7.00 3.33
C ARG A 16 10.67 -6.71 1.84
N THR A 17 9.64 -6.00 1.37
CA THR A 17 9.55 -5.57 -0.03
C THR A 17 10.69 -4.59 -0.37
N ALA A 18 10.94 -3.60 0.49
CA ALA A 18 12.04 -2.66 0.29
C ALA A 18 13.41 -3.36 0.22
N ALA A 19 13.65 -4.35 1.07
CA ALA A 19 14.88 -5.16 1.03
C ALA A 19 14.98 -5.94 -0.29
N PHE A 20 13.91 -6.64 -0.69
CA PHE A 20 13.84 -7.39 -1.94
C PHE A 20 14.15 -6.54 -3.18
N LEU A 21 13.63 -5.31 -3.22
CA LEU A 21 13.86 -4.35 -4.32
C LEU A 21 15.31 -3.86 -4.34
N LYS A 22 15.87 -3.51 -3.18
CA LYS A 22 17.27 -3.08 -3.04
C LYS A 22 18.26 -4.15 -3.48
N GLU A 23 18.03 -5.40 -3.09
CA GLU A 23 18.86 -6.55 -3.51
C GLU A 23 18.91 -6.72 -5.03
N ARG A 24 17.89 -6.26 -5.75
CA ARG A 24 17.77 -6.33 -7.22
C ARG A 24 18.20 -5.05 -7.93
N GLY A 25 18.69 -4.06 -7.20
CA GLY A 25 19.09 -2.77 -7.76
C GLY A 25 17.90 -1.93 -8.25
N ILE A 26 16.68 -2.22 -7.81
CA ILE A 26 15.51 -1.41 -8.15
C ILE A 26 15.51 -0.17 -7.26
N HIS A 27 15.46 1.00 -7.89
CA HIS A 27 15.49 2.28 -7.20
C HIS A 27 14.19 2.54 -6.43
N LEU A 28 14.32 2.91 -5.16
CA LEU A 28 13.19 3.32 -4.34
C LEU A 28 12.96 4.82 -4.48
N LEU A 29 11.70 5.21 -4.62
CA LEU A 29 11.30 6.61 -4.73
C LEU A 29 11.09 7.25 -3.36
N TYR A 30 11.19 8.58 -3.32
CA TYR A 30 10.81 9.43 -2.19
C TYR A 30 11.47 9.10 -0.85
N GLY A 31 12.63 8.44 -0.86
CA GLY A 31 13.31 8.03 0.37
C GLY A 31 12.59 6.91 1.15
N SER A 32 11.74 6.13 0.47
CA SER A 32 10.98 5.03 1.07
C SER A 32 11.86 3.79 1.39
N PRO A 33 11.41 2.87 2.28
CA PRO A 33 10.13 2.81 2.97
C PRO A 33 9.98 3.89 4.06
N GLY A 34 8.75 4.34 4.32
CA GLY A 34 8.50 5.43 5.27
C GLY A 34 7.02 5.73 5.51
N GLN A 35 6.75 6.64 6.46
CA GLN A 35 5.41 7.16 6.73
C GLN A 35 5.14 8.39 5.85
N PHE A 36 4.10 8.35 5.02
CA PHE A 36 3.83 9.39 4.03
C PHE A 36 2.51 10.15 4.24
N HIS A 37 1.77 9.82 5.29
CA HIS A 37 0.61 10.59 5.74
C HIS A 37 0.83 11.10 7.18
N SER A 38 0.35 12.30 7.50
CA SER A 38 0.52 12.88 8.85
C SER A 38 -0.49 12.35 9.87
N GLU A 39 -1.69 12.00 9.42
CA GLU A 39 -2.83 11.70 10.31
C GLU A 39 -3.19 10.21 10.41
N ILE A 40 -2.84 9.40 9.42
CA ILE A 40 -3.18 7.98 9.36
C ILE A 40 -1.92 7.16 9.16
N GLU A 41 -1.91 5.94 9.67
CA GLU A 41 -0.82 5.03 9.36
C GLU A 41 -0.84 4.71 7.86
N TYR A 42 0.23 5.08 7.18
CA TYR A 42 0.41 4.92 5.74
C TYR A 42 1.91 4.74 5.54
N TYR A 43 2.34 3.52 5.85
CA TYR A 43 3.73 3.12 5.78
C TYR A 43 3.95 2.41 4.45
N ALA A 44 4.71 3.02 3.55
CA ALA A 44 4.78 2.59 2.15
C ALA A 44 6.21 2.52 1.62
N VAL A 45 6.42 1.65 0.64
CA VAL A 45 7.59 1.66 -0.27
C VAL A 45 7.12 1.94 -1.69
N PHE A 46 7.85 2.82 -2.39
CA PHE A 46 7.52 3.25 -3.75
C PHE A 46 8.64 2.90 -4.71
N PHE A 47 8.29 2.46 -5.92
CA PHE A 47 9.23 2.14 -7.00
C PHE A 47 8.55 2.25 -8.36
N GLU A 48 9.34 2.24 -9.43
CA GLU A 48 8.82 2.18 -10.81
C GLU A 48 9.00 0.77 -11.39
N ASP A 49 8.06 0.34 -12.22
CA ASP A 49 8.25 -0.81 -13.10
C ASP A 49 9.07 -0.42 -14.37
N PRO A 50 9.45 -1.38 -15.24
CA PRO A 50 10.18 -1.08 -16.47
C PRO A 50 9.48 -0.12 -17.44
N PHE A 51 8.16 0.07 -17.31
CA PHE A 51 7.34 0.96 -18.14
C PHE A 51 7.07 2.30 -17.44
N ARG A 52 7.75 2.57 -16.32
CA ARG A 52 7.62 3.78 -15.49
C ARG A 52 6.23 3.96 -14.86
N LEU A 53 5.51 2.86 -14.66
CA LEU A 53 4.34 2.87 -13.79
C LEU A 53 4.81 2.95 -12.34
N LYS A 54 4.30 3.93 -11.60
CA LYS A 54 4.55 4.04 -10.15
C LYS A 54 3.77 2.93 -9.44
N LEU A 55 4.49 2.11 -8.69
CA LEU A 55 3.94 1.07 -7.83
C LEU A 55 4.21 1.42 -6.37
N GLU A 56 3.30 1.03 -5.49
CA GLU A 56 3.49 1.10 -4.04
C GLU A 56 3.06 -0.18 -3.36
N VAL A 57 3.83 -0.60 -2.35
CA VAL A 57 3.38 -1.58 -1.35
C VAL A 57 3.21 -0.83 -0.04
N VAL A 58 2.00 -0.87 0.52
CA VAL A 58 1.61 0.01 1.62
C VAL A 58 0.89 -0.76 2.73
N TYR A 59 1.31 -0.54 3.96
CA TYR A 59 0.55 -0.90 5.15
C TYR A 59 -0.23 0.33 5.61
N SER A 60 -1.55 0.24 5.48
CA SER A 60 -2.48 1.26 5.97
C SER A 60 -3.80 0.61 6.41
N PRO A 61 -3.91 0.17 7.69
CA PRO A 61 -5.13 -0.42 8.23
C PRO A 61 -6.40 0.44 8.07
N PRO A 62 -6.35 1.78 8.20
CA PRO A 62 -7.54 2.61 8.04
C PRO A 62 -8.23 2.46 6.67
N TYR A 63 -7.48 2.23 5.59
CA TYR A 63 -8.08 2.00 4.27
C TYR A 63 -8.78 0.64 4.17
N LEU A 64 -8.38 -0.36 4.97
CA LEU A 64 -9.03 -1.69 5.03
C LEU A 64 -10.33 -1.66 5.85
N LEU A 65 -10.36 -0.91 6.94
CA LEU A 65 -11.54 -0.81 7.80
C LEU A 65 -12.71 -0.16 7.05
N ASN A 66 -12.45 0.94 6.33
CA ASN A 66 -13.47 1.61 5.53
C ASN A 66 -13.94 0.80 4.30
N SER A 67 -13.15 -0.15 3.82
CA SER A 67 -13.52 -0.99 2.66
C SER A 67 -14.18 -2.30 3.05
N THR A 68 -14.01 -2.77 4.29
CA THR A 68 -14.73 -3.95 4.80
C THR A 68 -16.20 -3.63 5.10
N GLU A 69 -16.51 -2.43 5.58
CA GLU A 69 -17.91 -1.97 5.75
C GLU A 69 -18.64 -1.78 4.41
N ALA A 70 -17.92 -1.48 3.33
CA ALA A 70 -18.51 -1.21 2.02
C ALA A 70 -18.92 -2.48 1.23
N ILE A 71 -18.54 -3.68 1.68
CA ILE A 71 -18.82 -4.94 0.97
C ILE A 71 -20.01 -5.70 1.59
N ASP A 72 -20.51 -5.30 2.77
CA ASP A 72 -21.75 -5.83 3.34
C ASP A 72 -22.98 -5.06 2.83
N THR A 73 -23.28 -5.21 1.54
CA THR A 73 -24.60 -4.84 0.98
C THR A 73 -25.27 -6.11 0.47
N GLY A 74 -25.75 -6.93 1.40
CA GLY A 74 -26.33 -8.24 1.08
C GLY A 74 -27.54 -8.66 1.91
N VAL A 75 -28.14 -7.79 2.73
CA VAL A 75 -29.39 -8.10 3.44
C VAL A 75 -30.33 -6.89 3.40
N ASP A 76 -31.46 -7.08 2.72
CA ASP A 76 -32.61 -6.16 2.72
C ASP A 76 -33.15 -5.93 4.14
N PRO A 77 -33.38 -4.69 4.58
CA PRO A 77 -34.08 -4.40 5.82
C PRO A 77 -35.60 -4.38 5.58
N GLU A 78 -36.18 -5.46 5.06
CA GLU A 78 -37.62 -5.74 5.20
C GLU A 78 -37.85 -7.21 5.54
N SER A 79 -37.77 -7.52 6.84
CA SER A 79 -38.52 -8.61 7.50
C SER A 79 -38.54 -8.40 9.00
#